data_AF-D0SAS4-F1
#
_entry.id   AF-D0SAS4-F1
#
_cell.length_a   1.000
_cell.length_b   1.000
_cell.length_c   1.000
_cell.angle_alpha   90.00
_cell.angle_beta   90.00
_cell.angle_gamma   90.00
#
_symmetry.space_group_name_H-M   'P 1'
#
loop_
_entity.id
_entity.type
_entity.pdbx_description
1 polymer ?
#
loop_
_entity_poly.entity_id
_entity_poly.type
_entity_poly.pdbx_seq_one_letter_code
_entity_poly.pdbx_strand_id
1 'polypeptide(L)'
;MSNPLDGLQFPIYSKTQKVSTSRTGKEIIAEALANVDHQSSVTALTEKNWRKQYPRYFKSLVEFGIRNQIAPIQMAQDGLNKAHNVFEFYRDGQKHLLKDVMSLKTTPLHTIKLKGESDAAPEWSVPYKGQQLKGGALLAQIQTWLDAGVIEPSHAEALIACVEHPEWFDLSDRTMVLFGAASEAGPLTWLAQWKANIVAVDLPNSRVWSKILDTIQHGNATLYAPSVEALSAETPVAVLKEKLGANLLTQVPEIAQWLVQNPHQLDLAAIAYLDGEKHVRVSVAMDAIMQYVSAQKADTSLMYMCTPTDVYAVPEEIITASEQKFSGRSKTQQMISKSISTLSGQLFFKKNLHELIESDNTKSYGIADCLVIEQGPNYALAKRIQQWRATLARSEGQRVSINIAPSTTTHSVTKNPLLKAAFNGASLFDVEAFKPETTNAIMAALWIHDLRNPESVANPENKLEHPLELMMHGANHGGLWRVAYLARTALPFAALYGFAADKLPLNKVFALLKK
;
A
#
# COMPACT_ATOMS: atom_id res chain seq x y z
N MET A 1 25.51 7.92 -20.63
CA MET A 1 24.05 8.15 -20.56
C MET A 1 23.38 6.79 -20.54
N SER A 2 22.59 6.47 -19.52
CA SER A 2 21.86 5.20 -19.44
C SER A 2 20.93 5.06 -20.65
N ASN A 3 20.97 3.91 -21.32
CA ASN A 3 20.00 3.57 -22.36
C ASN A 3 18.59 3.65 -21.74
N PRO A 4 17.59 4.33 -22.35
CA PRO A 4 16.24 4.43 -21.78
C PRO A 4 15.55 3.08 -21.55
N LEU A 5 16.03 2.01 -22.19
CA LEU A 5 15.57 0.64 -21.97
C LEU A 5 16.22 -0.06 -20.77
N ASP A 6 17.31 0.46 -20.21
CA ASP A 6 18.06 -0.19 -19.14
C ASP A 6 17.19 -0.51 -17.91
N GLY A 7 17.45 -1.66 -17.29
CA GLY A 7 16.71 -2.19 -16.15
C GLY A 7 15.40 -2.91 -16.50
N LEU A 8 14.54 -3.04 -15.49
CA LEU A 8 13.27 -3.75 -15.55
C LEU A 8 12.26 -3.01 -16.40
N GLN A 9 11.65 -3.68 -17.39
CA GLN A 9 10.71 -3.10 -18.36
C GLN A 9 9.50 -4.02 -18.57
N PHE A 10 8.38 -3.43 -19.00
CA PHE A 10 7.30 -4.21 -19.60
C PHE A 10 7.77 -4.88 -20.90
N PRO A 11 7.21 -6.05 -21.26
CA PRO A 11 7.65 -6.78 -22.45
C PRO A 11 7.37 -6.02 -23.75
N ILE A 12 8.32 -6.14 -24.69
CA ILE A 12 8.10 -5.72 -26.09
C ILE A 12 7.44 -6.88 -26.85
N TYR A 13 6.20 -6.68 -27.29
CA TYR A 13 5.46 -7.74 -27.99
C TYR A 13 5.96 -7.96 -29.42
N SER A 14 6.39 -9.19 -29.73
CA SER A 14 7.03 -9.56 -31.01
C SER A 14 6.23 -9.21 -32.27
N LYS A 15 4.90 -9.33 -32.23
CA LYS A 15 4.04 -9.01 -33.38
C LYS A 15 3.92 -7.51 -33.65
N THR A 16 3.93 -6.68 -32.62
CA THR A 16 3.68 -5.23 -32.74
C THR A 16 4.93 -4.38 -32.57
N GLN A 17 6.02 -4.97 -32.06
CA GLN A 17 7.27 -4.29 -31.68
C GLN A 17 7.02 -3.09 -30.77
N LYS A 18 6.01 -3.21 -29.89
CA LYS A 18 5.53 -2.14 -29.00
C LYS A 18 5.24 -2.70 -27.62
N VAL A 19 5.50 -1.87 -26.61
CA VAL A 19 5.11 -2.12 -25.22
C VAL A 19 3.60 -1.90 -25.05
N SER A 20 2.92 -2.75 -24.27
CA SER A 20 1.51 -2.58 -23.92
C SER A 20 1.23 -3.02 -22.49
N THR A 21 1.17 -2.06 -21.57
CA THR A 21 0.90 -2.33 -20.15
C THR A 21 -0.49 -2.92 -19.94
N SER A 22 -1.48 -2.52 -20.75
CA SER A 22 -2.82 -3.11 -20.71
C SER A 22 -2.80 -4.59 -21.09
N ARG A 23 -2.00 -4.98 -22.08
CA ARG A 23 -1.91 -6.38 -22.49
C ARG A 23 -1.23 -7.21 -21.40
N THR A 24 -0.11 -6.73 -20.87
CA THR A 24 0.61 -7.42 -19.78
C THR A 24 -0.25 -7.54 -18.53
N GLY A 25 -0.95 -6.47 -18.14
CA GLY A 25 -1.87 -6.51 -17.00
C GLY A 25 -3.02 -7.51 -17.18
N LYS A 26 -3.61 -7.59 -18.38
CA LYS A 26 -4.62 -8.62 -18.69
C LYS A 26 -4.05 -10.04 -18.59
N GLU A 27 -2.85 -10.26 -19.15
CA GLU A 27 -2.18 -11.56 -19.10
C GLU A 27 -1.88 -12.01 -17.66
N ILE A 28 -1.47 -11.09 -16.78
CA ILE A 28 -1.22 -11.39 -15.35
C ILE A 28 -2.51 -11.70 -14.59
N ILE A 29 -3.55 -10.86 -14.75
CA ILE A 29 -4.83 -11.06 -14.05
C ILE A 29 -5.52 -12.33 -14.54
N ALA A 30 -5.44 -12.62 -15.84
CA ALA A 30 -5.98 -13.85 -16.39
C ALA A 30 -5.25 -15.09 -15.90
N GLU A 31 -3.91 -15.06 -15.78
CA GLU A 31 -3.15 -16.19 -15.23
C GLU A 31 -3.58 -16.47 -13.79
N ALA A 32 -3.69 -15.42 -12.96
CA ALA A 32 -4.15 -15.55 -11.59
C ALA A 32 -5.52 -16.24 -11.51
N LEU A 33 -6.47 -15.87 -12.37
CA LEU A 33 -7.80 -16.47 -12.40
C LEU A 33 -7.86 -17.86 -13.04
N ALA A 34 -6.85 -18.29 -13.80
CA ALA A 34 -6.96 -19.43 -14.71
C ALA A 34 -7.35 -20.74 -14.02
N ASN A 35 -6.77 -21.00 -12.85
CA ASN A 35 -6.98 -22.23 -12.08
C ASN A 35 -8.14 -22.14 -11.08
N VAL A 36 -8.70 -20.96 -10.85
CA VAL A 36 -9.79 -20.72 -9.89
C VAL A 36 -11.13 -20.49 -10.61
N ASP A 37 -11.13 -19.65 -11.65
CA ASP A 37 -12.27 -19.45 -12.55
C ASP A 37 -11.81 -19.20 -13.99
N HIS A 38 -11.80 -20.30 -14.76
CA HIS A 38 -11.35 -20.29 -16.15
C HIS A 38 -12.16 -19.31 -17.02
N GLN A 39 -13.47 -19.15 -16.76
CA GLN A 39 -14.32 -18.28 -17.55
C GLN A 39 -13.95 -16.80 -17.38
N SER A 40 -13.71 -16.32 -16.16
CA SER A 40 -13.22 -14.96 -15.92
C SER A 40 -11.81 -14.75 -16.47
N SER A 41 -10.95 -15.77 -16.44
CA SER A 41 -9.62 -15.73 -17.07
C SER A 41 -9.70 -15.45 -18.59
N VAL A 42 -10.48 -16.25 -19.33
CA VAL A 42 -10.69 -16.08 -20.78
C VAL A 42 -11.32 -14.71 -21.09
N THR A 43 -12.28 -14.29 -20.27
CA THR A 43 -12.93 -12.97 -20.42
C THR A 43 -11.92 -11.84 -20.21
N ALA A 44 -11.09 -11.93 -19.17
CA ALA A 44 -10.04 -10.95 -18.88
C ALA A 44 -9.05 -10.80 -20.04
N LEU A 45 -8.59 -11.90 -20.66
CA LEU A 45 -7.68 -11.86 -21.81
C LEU A 45 -8.28 -11.12 -23.00
N THR A 46 -9.55 -11.40 -23.29
CA THR A 46 -10.25 -10.90 -24.49
C THR A 46 -10.89 -9.52 -24.30
N GLU A 47 -10.82 -8.94 -23.09
CA GLU A 47 -11.33 -7.61 -22.81
C GLU A 47 -10.73 -6.53 -23.73
N LYS A 48 -11.61 -5.85 -24.46
CA LYS A 48 -11.25 -4.79 -25.43
C LYS A 48 -11.15 -3.42 -24.77
N ASN A 49 -11.92 -3.17 -23.70
CA ASN A 49 -12.03 -1.89 -23.01
C ASN A 49 -11.40 -1.94 -21.61
N TRP A 50 -10.18 -2.48 -21.53
CA TRP A 50 -9.47 -2.73 -20.27
C TRP A 50 -9.44 -1.52 -19.33
N ARG A 51 -9.13 -0.33 -19.85
CA ARG A 51 -9.03 0.89 -19.02
C ARG A 51 -10.31 1.25 -18.27
N LYS A 52 -11.48 0.82 -18.76
CA LYS A 52 -12.78 1.06 -18.11
C LYS A 52 -13.28 -0.16 -17.35
N GLN A 53 -13.00 -1.37 -17.86
CA GLN A 53 -13.56 -2.62 -17.35
C GLN A 53 -12.66 -3.36 -16.36
N TYR A 54 -11.40 -2.92 -16.16
CA TYR A 54 -10.49 -3.56 -15.22
C TYR A 54 -11.08 -3.79 -13.82
N PRO A 55 -11.89 -2.88 -13.21
CA PRO A 55 -12.39 -3.09 -11.84
C PRO A 55 -13.19 -4.37 -11.68
N ARG A 56 -13.89 -4.82 -12.72
CA ARG A 56 -14.64 -6.08 -12.71
C ARG A 56 -13.73 -7.27 -12.42
N TYR A 57 -12.56 -7.34 -13.03
CA TYR A 57 -11.64 -8.48 -12.89
C TYR A 57 -10.92 -8.48 -11.53
N PHE A 58 -10.65 -7.30 -10.98
CA PHE A 58 -10.13 -7.19 -9.62
C PHE A 58 -11.20 -7.58 -8.58
N LYS A 59 -12.46 -7.22 -8.82
CA LYS A 59 -13.58 -7.74 -8.04
C LYS A 59 -13.67 -9.26 -8.14
N SER A 60 -13.55 -9.84 -9.33
CA SER A 60 -13.56 -11.29 -9.52
C SER A 60 -12.46 -12.00 -8.71
N LEU A 61 -11.24 -11.46 -8.67
CA LEU A 61 -10.16 -12.01 -7.82
C LEU A 61 -10.58 -12.09 -6.34
N VAL A 62 -11.26 -11.07 -5.82
CA VAL A 62 -11.74 -11.07 -4.43
C VAL A 62 -12.92 -12.01 -4.25
N GLU A 63 -13.90 -11.95 -5.15
CA GLU A 63 -15.11 -12.79 -5.09
C GLU A 63 -14.79 -14.28 -5.10
N PHE A 64 -13.96 -14.72 -6.06
CA PHE A 64 -13.53 -16.12 -6.11
C PHE A 64 -12.57 -16.47 -4.98
N GLY A 65 -11.80 -15.48 -4.50
CA GLY A 65 -10.94 -15.65 -3.35
C GLY A 65 -11.70 -15.92 -2.06
N ILE A 66 -12.88 -15.33 -1.88
CA ILE A 66 -13.72 -15.57 -0.69
C ILE A 66 -14.25 -17.01 -0.65
N ARG A 67 -14.64 -17.56 -1.81
CA ARG A 67 -15.36 -18.85 -1.88
C ARG A 67 -14.54 -20.03 -1.36
N ASN A 68 -13.21 -19.93 -1.35
CA ASN A 68 -12.33 -21.04 -1.02
C ASN A 68 -11.01 -20.55 -0.42
N GLN A 69 -10.61 -21.08 0.74
CA GLN A 69 -9.38 -20.67 1.44
C GLN A 69 -8.09 -20.85 0.61
N ILE A 70 -8.04 -21.82 -0.30
CA ILE A 70 -6.88 -22.09 -1.16
C ILE A 70 -6.81 -21.09 -2.32
N ALA A 71 -7.96 -20.60 -2.80
CA ALA A 71 -8.03 -19.77 -4.01
C ALA A 71 -7.20 -18.48 -3.92
N PRO A 72 -7.23 -17.66 -2.84
CA PRO A 72 -6.38 -16.48 -2.71
C PRO A 72 -4.89 -16.78 -2.84
N ILE A 73 -4.44 -17.91 -2.28
CA ILE A 73 -3.04 -18.32 -2.31
C ILE A 73 -2.66 -18.76 -3.73
N GLN A 74 -3.50 -19.56 -4.38
CA GLN A 74 -3.30 -20.01 -5.76
C GLN A 74 -3.25 -18.82 -6.73
N MET A 75 -4.20 -17.88 -6.64
CA MET A 75 -4.20 -16.68 -7.48
C MET A 75 -2.98 -15.80 -7.25
N ALA A 76 -2.52 -15.69 -5.99
CA ALA A 76 -1.30 -14.97 -5.65
C ALA A 76 -0.07 -15.61 -6.30
N GLN A 77 0.07 -16.93 -6.16
CA GLN A 77 1.16 -17.70 -6.73
C GLN A 77 1.19 -17.59 -8.26
N ASP A 78 0.06 -17.80 -8.93
CA ASP A 78 -0.05 -17.79 -10.39
C ASP A 78 0.18 -16.39 -10.97
N GLY A 79 -0.40 -15.37 -10.34
CA GLY A 79 -0.23 -13.97 -10.74
C GLY A 79 1.21 -13.48 -10.60
N LEU A 80 1.87 -13.79 -9.47
CA LEU A 80 3.28 -13.47 -9.25
C LEU A 80 4.19 -14.24 -10.21
N ASN A 81 3.96 -15.55 -10.38
CA ASN A 81 4.70 -16.36 -11.34
C ASN A 81 4.60 -15.78 -12.75
N LYS A 82 3.41 -15.33 -13.15
CA LYS A 82 3.23 -14.67 -14.45
C LYS A 82 4.05 -13.41 -14.56
N ALA A 83 3.98 -12.53 -13.56
CA ALA A 83 4.74 -11.28 -13.54
C ALA A 83 6.25 -11.53 -13.70
N HIS A 84 6.80 -12.49 -12.97
CA HIS A 84 8.22 -12.87 -13.04
C HIS A 84 8.65 -13.46 -14.39
N ASN A 85 7.74 -14.11 -15.10
CA ASN A 85 8.01 -14.73 -16.40
C ASN A 85 7.81 -13.79 -17.60
N VAL A 86 7.04 -12.69 -17.44
CA VAL A 86 6.74 -11.77 -18.56
C VAL A 86 7.51 -10.46 -18.53
N PHE A 87 7.96 -10.01 -17.37
CA PHE A 87 8.79 -8.79 -17.30
C PHE A 87 10.19 -9.06 -17.84
N GLU A 88 10.70 -8.10 -18.61
CA GLU A 88 12.01 -8.15 -19.25
C GLU A 88 12.97 -7.25 -18.47
N PHE A 89 14.24 -7.62 -18.38
CA PHE A 89 15.28 -6.83 -17.76
C PHE A 89 16.41 -6.62 -18.76
N TYR A 90 16.77 -5.36 -19.01
CA TYR A 90 17.83 -5.01 -19.95
C TYR A 90 19.08 -4.59 -19.20
N ARG A 91 20.24 -5.09 -19.63
CA ARG A 91 21.55 -4.74 -19.09
C ARG A 91 22.59 -4.87 -20.19
N ASP A 92 23.46 -3.88 -20.35
CA ASP A 92 24.55 -3.89 -21.35
C ASP A 92 24.08 -4.23 -22.78
N GLY A 93 22.88 -3.79 -23.14
CA GLY A 93 22.25 -4.07 -24.45
C GLY A 93 21.69 -5.49 -24.60
N GLN A 94 21.82 -6.35 -23.59
CA GLN A 94 21.23 -7.69 -23.54
C GLN A 94 19.88 -7.67 -22.85
N LYS A 95 19.04 -8.65 -23.22
CA LYS A 95 17.70 -8.85 -22.68
C LYS A 95 17.65 -10.13 -21.87
N HIS A 96 17.13 -10.04 -20.67
CA HIS A 96 16.91 -11.15 -19.74
C HIS A 96 15.44 -11.20 -19.31
N LEU A 97 14.97 -12.36 -18.86
CA LEU A 97 13.69 -12.44 -18.14
C LEU A 97 13.93 -12.14 -16.67
N LEU A 98 12.96 -11.48 -16.01
CA LEU A 98 13.09 -11.11 -14.60
C LEU A 98 13.46 -12.31 -13.70
N LYS A 99 12.83 -13.46 -13.91
CA LYS A 99 13.12 -14.68 -13.13
C LYS A 99 14.60 -15.11 -13.14
N ASP A 100 15.36 -14.72 -14.16
CA ASP A 100 16.77 -15.11 -14.31
C ASP A 100 17.73 -14.00 -13.80
N VAL A 101 17.21 -12.80 -13.47
CA VAL A 101 18.00 -11.61 -13.16
C VAL A 101 18.91 -11.79 -11.94
N MET A 102 18.49 -12.54 -10.93
CA MET A 102 19.28 -12.72 -9.70
C MET A 102 20.58 -13.50 -9.92
N SER A 103 20.69 -14.23 -11.04
CA SER A 103 21.89 -14.98 -11.43
C SER A 103 22.91 -14.14 -12.22
N LEU A 104 22.53 -12.91 -12.61
CA LEU A 104 23.41 -12.04 -13.38
C LEU A 104 24.62 -11.63 -12.55
N LYS A 105 25.75 -11.42 -13.24
CA LYS A 105 26.93 -10.82 -12.64
C LYS A 105 26.60 -9.39 -12.20
N THR A 106 26.96 -9.08 -10.96
CA THR A 106 26.71 -7.79 -10.31
C THR A 106 28.02 -7.06 -10.04
N THR A 107 27.93 -5.74 -9.91
CA THR A 107 28.95 -4.96 -9.20
C THR A 107 28.48 -4.78 -7.76
N PRO A 108 29.27 -5.19 -6.75
CA PRO A 108 28.84 -5.08 -5.36
C PRO A 108 28.52 -3.64 -4.96
N LEU A 109 27.49 -3.48 -4.12
CA LEU A 109 27.23 -2.23 -3.41
C LEU A 109 28.05 -2.18 -2.13
N HIS A 110 28.60 -1.00 -1.85
CA HIS A 110 29.26 -0.69 -0.58
C HIS A 110 28.27 -0.07 0.40
N THR A 111 28.54 -0.22 1.69
CA THR A 111 27.69 0.30 2.76
C THR A 111 28.34 1.49 3.44
N ILE A 112 27.63 2.62 3.50
CA ILE A 112 27.98 3.77 4.31
C ILE A 112 27.13 3.76 5.58
N LYS A 113 27.80 3.82 6.72
CA LYS A 113 27.16 3.86 8.03
C LYS A 113 27.16 5.28 8.58
N LEU A 114 26.01 5.77 9.02
CA LEU A 114 25.86 7.06 9.70
C LEU A 114 24.98 6.89 10.93
N LYS A 115 25.34 7.55 12.02
CA LYS A 115 24.55 7.56 13.26
C LYS A 115 23.90 8.93 13.43
N GLY A 116 22.63 8.94 13.84
CA GLY A 116 21.96 10.16 14.26
C GLY A 116 22.59 10.78 15.52
N GLU A 117 22.31 12.05 15.76
CA GLU A 117 22.94 12.87 16.79
C GLU A 117 22.09 13.06 18.05
N SER A 118 20.82 12.65 18.02
CA SER A 118 19.90 12.77 19.14
C SER A 118 20.09 11.64 20.16
N ASP A 119 20.01 11.98 21.44
CA ASP A 119 19.94 11.03 22.56
C ASP A 119 18.51 10.88 23.11
N ALA A 120 17.50 11.42 22.42
CA ALA A 120 16.11 11.35 22.86
C ALA A 120 15.63 9.89 22.98
N ALA A 121 14.85 9.60 24.02
CA ALA A 121 14.20 8.30 24.17
C ALA A 121 13.10 8.13 23.09
N PRO A 122 12.91 6.91 22.56
CA PRO A 122 11.80 6.62 21.66
C PRO A 122 10.47 6.98 22.30
N GLU A 123 9.66 7.75 21.59
CA GLU A 123 8.31 8.10 21.99
C GLU A 123 7.42 8.14 20.74
N TRP A 124 6.18 7.69 20.87
CA TRP A 124 5.20 7.76 19.79
C TRP A 124 4.17 8.85 20.05
N SER A 125 3.81 9.58 19.00
CA SER A 125 2.71 10.53 19.01
C SER A 125 2.07 10.62 17.64
N VAL A 126 0.84 11.11 17.58
CA VAL A 126 0.10 11.21 16.32
C VAL A 126 -0.22 12.68 16.03
N PRO A 127 0.42 13.29 15.01
CA PRO A 127 0.03 14.60 14.52
C PRO A 127 -1.37 14.54 13.94
N TYR A 128 -2.32 15.31 14.48
CA TYR A 128 -3.68 15.34 13.97
C TYR A 128 -4.34 16.70 14.21
N LYS A 129 -4.90 17.28 13.14
CA LYS A 129 -5.62 18.57 13.17
C LYS A 129 -4.89 19.71 13.93
N GLY A 130 -3.57 19.77 13.79
CA GLY A 130 -2.72 20.81 14.40
C GLY A 130 -2.28 20.51 15.84
N GLN A 131 -2.61 19.34 16.37
CA GLN A 131 -2.19 18.87 17.70
C GLN A 131 -1.24 17.68 17.56
N GLN A 132 -0.39 17.49 18.57
CA GLN A 132 0.41 16.26 18.75
C GLN A 132 -0.27 15.40 19.82
N LEU A 133 -1.01 14.36 19.40
CA LEU A 133 -1.78 13.52 20.30
C LEU A 133 -0.91 12.45 20.96
N LYS A 134 -1.05 12.31 22.29
CA LYS A 134 -0.34 11.35 23.14
C LYS A 134 -1.24 10.88 24.29
N GLY A 135 -0.93 9.72 24.88
CA GLY A 135 -1.59 9.20 26.07
C GLY A 135 -3.13 9.25 25.98
N GLY A 136 -3.79 9.77 27.01
CA GLY A 136 -5.25 9.86 27.06
C GLY A 136 -5.90 10.64 25.91
N ALA A 137 -5.24 11.68 25.38
CA ALA A 137 -5.77 12.43 24.23
C ALA A 137 -5.75 11.60 22.94
N LEU A 138 -4.71 10.76 22.76
CA LEU A 138 -4.64 9.82 21.65
C LEU A 138 -5.67 8.71 21.80
N LEU A 139 -5.84 8.13 22.99
CA LEU A 139 -6.86 7.10 23.26
C LEU A 139 -8.27 7.62 22.95
N ALA A 140 -8.61 8.84 23.39
CA ALA A 140 -9.88 9.47 23.08
C ALA A 140 -10.10 9.68 21.56
N GLN A 141 -9.03 10.05 20.84
CA GLN A 141 -9.10 10.22 19.39
C GLN A 141 -9.25 8.88 18.65
N ILE A 142 -8.58 7.81 19.11
CA ILE A 142 -8.75 6.46 18.58
C ILE A 142 -10.20 6.01 18.75
N GLN A 143 -10.79 6.19 19.94
CA GLN A 143 -12.20 5.90 20.18
C GLN A 143 -13.12 6.70 19.24
N THR A 144 -12.83 7.98 19.04
CA THR A 144 -13.59 8.84 18.10
C THR A 144 -13.54 8.30 16.67
N TRP A 145 -12.39 7.82 16.21
CA TRP A 145 -12.27 7.20 14.88
C TRP A 145 -13.03 5.88 14.80
N LEU A 146 -12.97 5.06 15.85
CA LEU A 146 -13.68 3.79 15.93
C LEU A 146 -15.21 3.99 15.88
N ASP A 147 -15.74 4.88 16.73
CA ASP A 147 -17.18 5.20 16.80
C ASP A 147 -17.71 5.76 15.48
N ALA A 148 -16.88 6.54 14.77
CA ALA A 148 -17.22 7.08 13.46
C ALA A 148 -17.11 6.05 12.32
N GLY A 149 -16.60 4.84 12.59
CA GLY A 149 -16.33 3.82 11.58
C GLY A 149 -15.22 4.21 10.61
N VAL A 150 -14.29 5.07 11.05
CA VAL A 150 -13.11 5.49 10.26
C VAL A 150 -12.06 4.37 10.22
N ILE A 151 -11.93 3.67 11.36
CA ILE A 151 -11.03 2.53 11.58
C ILE A 151 -11.83 1.33 12.09
N GLU A 152 -11.28 0.13 11.89
CA GLU A 152 -11.87 -1.11 12.40
C GLU A 152 -11.46 -1.43 13.85
N PRO A 153 -12.22 -2.24 14.60
CA PRO A 153 -11.91 -2.56 16.00
C PRO A 153 -10.48 -3.04 16.22
N SER A 154 -10.00 -3.97 15.38
CA SER A 154 -8.63 -4.49 15.46
C SER A 154 -7.55 -3.43 15.19
N HIS A 155 -7.86 -2.37 14.43
CA HIS A 155 -6.95 -1.22 14.27
C HIS A 155 -6.90 -0.39 15.55
N ALA A 156 -8.05 -0.12 16.17
CA ALA A 156 -8.11 0.60 17.43
C ALA A 156 -7.35 -0.14 18.54
N GLU A 157 -7.57 -1.45 18.67
CA GLU A 157 -6.86 -2.33 19.61
C GLU A 157 -5.34 -2.29 19.41
N ALA A 158 -4.87 -2.39 18.16
CA ALA A 158 -3.44 -2.32 17.85
C ALA A 158 -2.82 -0.97 18.25
N LEU A 159 -3.53 0.14 18.00
CA LEU A 159 -3.05 1.47 18.40
C LEU A 159 -3.09 1.68 19.91
N ILE A 160 -4.10 1.15 20.60
CA ILE A 160 -4.17 1.17 22.07
C ILE A 160 -3.00 0.38 22.66
N ALA A 161 -2.73 -0.83 22.15
CA ALA A 161 -1.58 -1.62 22.57
C ALA A 161 -0.25 -0.87 22.40
N CYS A 162 -0.07 -0.13 21.30
CA CYS A 162 1.08 0.75 21.12
C CYS A 162 1.18 1.88 22.16
N VAL A 163 0.05 2.41 22.65
CA VAL A 163 0.07 3.39 23.76
C VAL A 163 0.46 2.72 25.08
N GLU A 164 0.00 1.48 25.31
CA GLU A 164 0.24 0.71 26.53
C GLU A 164 1.66 0.14 26.61
N HIS A 165 2.31 -0.07 25.47
CA HIS A 165 3.65 -0.64 25.35
C HIS A 165 4.67 0.34 24.69
N PRO A 166 5.01 1.46 25.34
CA PRO A 166 5.96 2.43 24.79
C PRO A 166 7.37 1.84 24.57
N GLU A 167 7.74 0.77 25.29
CA GLU A 167 9.00 0.06 25.12
C GLU A 167 9.16 -0.61 23.75
N TRP A 168 8.06 -0.89 23.05
CA TRP A 168 8.09 -1.50 21.72
C TRP A 168 8.80 -0.62 20.68
N PHE A 169 8.82 0.70 20.90
CA PHE A 169 9.45 1.68 20.01
C PHE A 169 10.97 1.78 20.20
N ASP A 170 11.59 1.08 21.15
CA ASP A 170 13.03 0.86 21.07
C ASP A 170 13.31 -0.22 20.02
N LEU A 171 13.87 0.19 18.88
CA LEU A 171 14.18 -0.67 17.73
C LEU A 171 15.68 -0.90 17.59
N SER A 172 16.46 -0.70 18.64
CA SER A 172 17.91 -0.90 18.62
C SER A 172 18.33 -2.34 18.25
N ASP A 173 17.44 -3.30 18.44
CA ASP A 173 17.57 -4.72 18.08
C ASP A 173 17.05 -5.06 16.66
N ARG A 174 16.44 -4.11 15.94
CA ARG A 174 15.79 -4.36 14.64
C ARG A 174 16.55 -3.70 13.49
N THR A 175 16.56 -4.37 12.33
CA THR A 175 17.13 -3.84 11.08
C THR A 175 16.04 -3.68 10.03
N MET A 176 15.64 -2.43 9.81
CA MET A 176 14.49 -2.02 9.02
C MET A 176 14.95 -1.63 7.61
N VAL A 177 14.61 -2.42 6.61
CA VAL A 177 14.96 -2.15 5.20
C VAL A 177 13.81 -1.37 4.55
N LEU A 178 14.11 -0.18 4.02
CA LEU A 178 13.12 0.66 3.36
C LEU A 178 13.39 0.74 1.86
N PHE A 179 12.56 0.07 1.06
CA PHE A 179 12.53 0.27 -0.39
C PHE A 179 11.71 1.52 -0.70
N GLY A 180 12.36 2.60 -1.12
CA GLY A 180 11.76 3.93 -1.23
C GLY A 180 11.80 4.68 0.10
N ALA A 181 12.97 4.75 0.75
CA ALA A 181 13.16 5.32 2.08
C ALA A 181 12.63 6.76 2.24
N ALA A 182 12.70 7.59 1.20
CA ALA A 182 12.22 8.97 1.25
C ALA A 182 10.71 9.14 0.97
N SER A 183 9.97 8.03 0.81
CA SER A 183 8.52 8.01 0.55
C SER A 183 7.76 8.93 1.51
N GLU A 184 6.85 9.72 0.96
CA GLU A 184 6.07 10.71 1.71
C GLU A 184 5.19 10.06 2.78
N ALA A 185 4.63 8.88 2.46
CA ALA A 185 3.83 8.06 3.37
C ALA A 185 4.69 7.07 4.20
N GLY A 186 6.02 7.14 4.07
CA GLY A 186 6.95 6.16 4.64
C GLY A 186 7.29 6.43 6.11
N PRO A 187 7.76 5.39 6.85
CA PRO A 187 7.99 5.46 8.28
C PRO A 187 9.35 6.09 8.67
N LEU A 188 10.18 6.52 7.71
CA LEU A 188 11.56 6.97 7.95
C LEU A 188 11.67 8.00 9.10
N THR A 189 10.79 8.99 9.11
CA THR A 189 10.79 10.06 10.13
C THR A 189 10.59 9.53 11.56
N TRP A 190 9.82 8.46 11.72
CA TRP A 190 9.56 7.82 13.02
C TRP A 190 10.67 6.83 13.38
N LEU A 191 11.06 5.96 12.44
CA LEU A 191 12.14 5.01 12.66
C LEU A 191 13.46 5.72 13.03
N ALA A 192 13.70 6.92 12.46
CA ALA A 192 14.85 7.74 12.77
C ALA A 192 14.90 8.16 14.25
N GLN A 193 13.77 8.18 14.95
CA GLN A 193 13.63 8.58 16.37
C GLN A 193 13.50 7.38 17.32
N TRP A 194 13.51 6.17 16.79
CA TRP A 194 13.22 4.92 17.51
C TRP A 194 14.45 4.00 17.60
N LYS A 195 15.65 4.56 17.48
CA LYS A 195 16.96 3.86 17.53
C LYS A 195 17.12 2.73 16.51
N ALA A 196 16.30 2.70 15.46
CA ALA A 196 16.33 1.63 14.47
C ALA A 196 17.66 1.55 13.72
N ASN A 197 18.03 0.34 13.28
CA ASN A 197 19.05 0.16 12.25
C ASN A 197 18.36 0.23 10.89
N ILE A 198 18.51 1.33 10.16
CA ILE A 198 17.76 1.62 8.93
C ILE A 198 18.64 1.34 7.72
N VAL A 199 18.24 0.36 6.90
CA VAL A 199 18.85 0.10 5.60
C VAL A 199 18.03 0.82 4.53
N ALA A 200 18.51 1.96 4.03
CA ALA A 200 17.75 2.81 3.13
C ALA A 200 18.08 2.53 1.67
N VAL A 201 17.09 2.10 0.88
CA VAL A 201 17.20 1.97 -0.58
C VAL A 201 16.35 3.04 -1.23
N ASP A 202 17.00 3.99 -1.91
CA ASP A 202 16.33 5.00 -2.73
C ASP A 202 17.23 5.45 -3.90
N LEU A 203 16.64 6.15 -4.86
CA LEU A 203 17.31 6.58 -6.09
C LEU A 203 18.60 7.37 -5.78
N PRO A 204 19.66 7.21 -6.60
CA PRO A 204 20.86 8.04 -6.51
C PRO A 204 20.55 9.46 -6.97
N ASN A 205 19.95 10.24 -6.08
CA ASN A 205 19.45 11.57 -6.32
C ASN A 205 19.73 12.46 -5.10
N SER A 206 20.42 13.58 -5.31
CA SER A 206 20.88 14.43 -4.21
C SER A 206 19.78 15.09 -3.40
N ARG A 207 18.60 15.36 -3.99
CA ARG A 207 17.45 15.88 -3.24
C ARG A 207 16.88 14.81 -2.30
N VAL A 208 16.76 13.57 -2.79
CA VAL A 208 16.29 12.42 -2.01
C VAL A 208 17.25 12.15 -0.85
N TRP A 209 18.54 12.01 -1.14
CA TRP A 209 19.54 11.72 -0.12
C TRP A 209 19.77 12.89 0.83
N SER A 210 19.57 14.14 0.40
CA SER A 210 19.54 15.27 1.33
C SER A 210 18.46 15.12 2.39
N LYS A 211 17.24 14.74 1.99
CA LYS A 211 16.13 14.52 2.93
C LYS A 211 16.41 13.35 3.88
N ILE A 212 16.92 12.23 3.36
CA ILE A 212 17.21 11.05 4.17
C ILE A 212 18.29 11.38 5.21
N LEU A 213 19.42 11.93 4.78
CA LEU A 213 20.54 12.26 5.66
C LEU A 213 20.14 13.28 6.73
N ASP A 214 19.41 14.32 6.35
CA ASP A 214 18.87 15.32 7.28
C ASP A 214 17.94 14.69 8.33
N THR A 215 17.04 13.80 7.91
CA THR A 215 16.12 13.10 8.84
C THR A 215 16.90 12.22 9.84
N ILE A 216 17.92 11.51 9.37
CA ILE A 216 18.74 10.63 10.21
C ILE A 216 19.58 11.45 11.19
N GLN A 217 20.18 12.56 10.74
CA GLN A 217 21.02 13.41 11.58
C GLN A 217 20.25 13.93 12.80
N HIS A 218 19.01 14.38 12.62
CA HIS A 218 18.15 14.85 13.71
C HIS A 218 17.57 13.73 14.61
N GLY A 219 17.77 12.46 14.22
CA GLY A 219 17.28 11.29 14.93
C GLY A 219 18.33 10.63 15.83
N ASN A 220 18.02 9.45 16.34
CA ASN A 220 18.86 8.58 17.17
C ASN A 220 19.14 7.21 16.50
N ALA A 221 18.67 7.02 15.26
CA ALA A 221 18.84 5.80 14.47
C ALA A 221 20.24 5.65 13.87
N THR A 222 20.55 4.45 13.40
CA THR A 222 21.75 4.17 12.60
C THR A 222 21.35 3.87 11.16
N LEU A 223 21.80 4.68 10.22
CA LEU A 223 21.59 4.49 8.78
C LEU A 223 22.69 3.62 8.16
N TYR A 224 22.27 2.73 7.27
CA TYR A 224 23.09 1.95 6.35
C TYR A 224 22.63 2.27 4.92
N ALA A 225 23.45 3.01 4.20
CA ALA A 225 23.13 3.51 2.86
C ALA A 225 24.01 2.82 1.79
N PRO A 226 23.45 2.42 0.63
CA PRO A 226 24.22 1.84 -0.45
C PRO A 226 24.98 2.91 -1.22
N SER A 227 26.17 2.57 -1.69
CA SER A 227 26.92 3.32 -2.70
C SER A 227 27.57 2.37 -3.70
N VAL A 228 27.70 2.82 -4.94
CA VAL A 228 28.45 2.10 -5.98
C VAL A 228 29.96 2.25 -5.81
N GLU A 229 30.41 3.23 -5.04
CA GLU A 229 31.82 3.50 -4.74
C GLU A 229 32.10 3.17 -3.27
N ALA A 230 33.30 2.69 -2.97
CA ALA A 230 33.78 2.62 -1.59
C ALA A 230 34.14 4.03 -1.11
N LEU A 231 33.42 4.55 -0.12
CA LEU A 231 33.68 5.86 0.48
C LEU A 231 34.22 5.68 1.90
N SER A 232 35.10 6.58 2.35
CA SER A 232 35.60 6.55 3.74
C SER A 232 34.52 7.02 4.72
N ALA A 233 34.62 6.60 5.99
CA ALA A 233 33.66 6.99 7.02
C ALA A 233 33.65 8.51 7.29
N GLU A 234 34.75 9.19 6.97
CA GLU A 234 34.96 10.63 7.14
C GLU A 234 34.46 11.44 5.92
N THR A 235 33.84 10.79 4.94
CA THR A 235 33.34 11.46 3.72
C THR A 235 32.33 12.55 4.10
N PRO A 236 32.53 13.81 3.67
CA PRO A 236 31.61 14.89 4.01
C PRO A 236 30.19 14.64 3.50
N VAL A 237 29.18 15.03 4.29
CA VAL A 237 27.75 14.91 3.95
C VAL A 237 27.42 15.51 2.58
N ALA A 238 28.09 16.60 2.18
CA ALA A 238 27.93 17.21 0.86
C ALA A 238 28.28 16.26 -0.30
N VAL A 239 29.29 15.41 -0.11
CA VAL A 239 29.69 14.38 -1.10
C VAL A 239 28.77 13.17 -1.01
N LEU A 240 28.40 12.74 0.21
CA LEU A 240 27.50 11.61 0.42
C LEU A 240 26.16 11.80 -0.31
N LYS A 241 25.59 13.01 -0.27
CA LYS A 241 24.34 13.35 -0.97
C LYS A 241 24.38 13.03 -2.47
N GLU A 242 25.54 13.13 -3.12
CA GLU A 242 25.71 12.88 -4.55
C GLU A 242 26.09 11.43 -4.88
N LYS A 243 26.57 10.65 -3.89
CA LYS A 243 27.18 9.33 -4.10
C LYS A 243 26.38 8.16 -3.53
N LEU A 244 25.41 8.43 -2.66
CA LEU A 244 24.54 7.41 -2.10
C LEU A 244 23.36 7.11 -3.03
N GLY A 245 22.88 5.87 -2.97
CA GLY A 245 21.68 5.44 -3.68
C GLY A 245 21.84 4.15 -4.45
N ALA A 246 20.70 3.48 -4.64
CA ALA A 246 20.58 2.33 -5.52
C ALA A 246 19.20 2.37 -6.18
N ASN A 247 19.16 2.18 -7.50
CA ASN A 247 17.93 2.25 -8.27
C ASN A 247 17.25 0.87 -8.36
N LEU A 248 16.08 0.75 -7.74
CA LEU A 248 15.26 -0.47 -7.75
C LEU A 248 14.93 -1.00 -9.15
N LEU A 249 14.99 -0.19 -10.21
CA LEU A 249 14.69 -0.64 -11.57
C LEU A 249 15.92 -1.16 -12.31
N THR A 250 17.12 -0.67 -12.02
CA THR A 250 18.35 -1.01 -12.78
C THR A 250 19.35 -1.84 -11.97
N GLN A 251 19.23 -1.82 -10.64
CA GLN A 251 20.15 -2.47 -9.69
C GLN A 251 19.47 -3.58 -8.88
N VAL A 252 18.45 -4.23 -9.46
CA VAL A 252 17.68 -5.32 -8.80
C VAL A 252 18.58 -6.40 -8.20
N PRO A 253 19.50 -7.05 -8.96
CA PRO A 253 20.33 -8.11 -8.40
C PRO A 253 21.40 -7.58 -7.45
N GLU A 254 21.92 -6.37 -7.67
CA GLU A 254 22.89 -5.72 -6.77
C GLU A 254 22.28 -5.47 -5.38
N ILE A 255 21.06 -4.92 -5.33
CA ILE A 255 20.35 -4.64 -4.07
C ILE A 255 20.06 -5.96 -3.35
N ALA A 256 19.56 -6.98 -4.07
CA ALA A 256 19.23 -8.27 -3.48
C ALA A 256 20.47 -8.93 -2.84
N GLN A 257 21.58 -8.99 -3.56
CA GLN A 257 22.83 -9.59 -3.05
C GLN A 257 23.42 -8.78 -1.88
N TRP A 258 23.36 -7.44 -1.96
CA TRP A 258 23.80 -6.56 -0.88
C TRP A 258 23.00 -6.77 0.42
N LEU A 259 21.69 -6.95 0.32
CA LEU A 259 20.84 -7.24 1.48
C LEU A 259 21.11 -8.62 2.07
N VAL A 260 21.35 -9.65 1.24
CA VAL A 260 21.70 -10.99 1.72
C VAL A 260 23.00 -11.00 2.53
N GLN A 261 23.96 -10.13 2.17
CA GLN A 261 25.22 -9.99 2.90
C GLN A 261 25.08 -9.32 4.28
N ASN A 262 23.92 -8.73 4.60
CA ASN A 262 23.70 -8.15 5.90
C ASN A 262 23.66 -9.25 6.98
N PRO A 263 24.47 -9.16 8.05
CA PRO A 263 24.56 -10.21 9.06
C PRO A 263 23.32 -10.29 9.98
N HIS A 264 22.46 -9.27 9.98
CA HIS A 264 21.30 -9.18 10.86
C HIS A 264 20.02 -9.73 10.20
N GLN A 265 18.99 -9.99 11.02
CA GLN A 265 17.64 -10.24 10.52
C GLN A 265 17.09 -8.97 9.87
N LEU A 266 16.28 -9.10 8.81
CA LEU A 266 15.81 -7.95 8.05
C LEU A 266 14.29 -7.87 8.03
N ASP A 267 13.76 -6.71 8.43
CA ASP A 267 12.35 -6.35 8.29
C ASP A 267 12.18 -5.51 7.01
N LEU A 268 11.63 -6.12 5.95
CA LEU A 268 11.63 -5.59 4.59
C LEU A 268 10.34 -4.80 4.28
N ALA A 269 10.43 -3.49 4.08
CA ALA A 269 9.27 -2.64 3.75
C ALA A 269 9.24 -2.20 2.27
N ALA A 270 8.21 -2.61 1.54
CA ALA A 270 7.97 -2.22 0.14
C ALA A 270 7.07 -0.99 0.04
N ILE A 271 7.68 0.20 0.14
CA ILE A 271 6.97 1.48 0.22
C ILE A 271 7.27 2.43 -0.95
N ALA A 272 8.07 1.98 -1.93
CA ALA A 272 8.40 2.75 -3.11
C ALA A 272 7.18 2.92 -4.02
N TYR A 273 6.97 4.15 -4.47
CA TYR A 273 5.86 4.52 -5.34
C TYR A 273 6.37 5.34 -6.53
N LEU A 274 5.84 5.05 -7.71
CA LEU A 274 6.07 5.83 -8.93
C LEU A 274 4.74 5.98 -9.67
N ASP A 275 4.59 7.01 -10.51
CA ASP A 275 3.35 7.20 -11.27
C ASP A 275 3.22 6.22 -12.45
N GLY A 276 1.99 5.76 -12.69
CA GLY A 276 1.62 5.04 -13.90
C GLY A 276 2.29 3.67 -14.04
N GLU A 277 2.86 3.39 -15.21
CA GLU A 277 3.47 2.10 -15.53
C GLU A 277 4.68 1.77 -14.64
N LYS A 278 5.45 2.80 -14.25
CA LYS A 278 6.60 2.65 -13.37
C LYS A 278 6.23 2.10 -11.99
N HIS A 279 5.00 2.31 -11.52
CA HIS A 279 4.54 1.74 -10.26
C HIS A 279 4.55 0.21 -10.29
N VAL A 280 4.11 -0.37 -11.40
CA VAL A 280 4.09 -1.82 -11.58
C VAL A 280 5.52 -2.33 -11.62
N ARG A 281 6.39 -1.69 -12.40
CA ARG A 281 7.81 -2.04 -12.50
C ARG A 281 8.48 -2.03 -11.13
N VAL A 282 8.34 -0.96 -10.34
CA VAL A 282 8.97 -0.90 -9.02
C VAL A 282 8.36 -1.90 -8.04
N SER A 283 7.05 -2.20 -8.13
CA SER A 283 6.40 -3.23 -7.31
C SER A 283 6.92 -4.63 -7.63
N VAL A 284 7.09 -4.95 -8.91
CA VAL A 284 7.67 -6.21 -9.39
C VAL A 284 9.16 -6.32 -9.00
N ALA A 285 9.92 -5.23 -9.06
CA ALA A 285 11.31 -5.21 -8.62
C ALA A 285 11.44 -5.49 -7.12
N MET A 286 10.65 -4.79 -6.28
CA MET A 286 10.61 -5.03 -4.83
C MET A 286 10.20 -6.47 -4.52
N ASP A 287 9.18 -6.99 -5.22
CA ASP A 287 8.74 -8.38 -5.05
C ASP A 287 9.87 -9.39 -5.34
N ALA A 288 10.59 -9.21 -6.46
CA ALA A 288 11.72 -10.07 -6.81
C ALA A 288 12.85 -10.01 -5.77
N ILE A 289 13.19 -8.80 -5.29
CA ILE A 289 14.21 -8.62 -4.25
C ILE A 289 13.77 -9.29 -2.95
N MET A 290 12.55 -9.04 -2.49
CA MET A 290 12.02 -9.59 -1.23
C MET A 290 11.93 -11.12 -1.27
N GLN A 291 11.49 -11.69 -2.40
CA GLN A 291 11.45 -13.14 -2.59
C GLN A 291 12.86 -13.74 -2.51
N TYR A 292 13.83 -13.14 -3.20
CA TYR A 292 15.21 -13.62 -3.19
C TYR A 292 15.83 -13.54 -1.79
N VAL A 293 15.69 -12.39 -1.11
CA VAL A 293 16.24 -12.18 0.24
C VAL A 293 15.60 -13.14 1.24
N SER A 294 14.28 -13.33 1.20
CA SER A 294 13.57 -14.22 2.13
C SER A 294 13.94 -15.70 1.91
N ALA A 295 14.23 -16.11 0.68
CA ALA A 295 14.74 -17.44 0.40
C ALA A 295 16.15 -17.71 0.96
N GLN A 296 16.96 -16.66 1.16
CA GLN A 296 18.31 -16.76 1.74
C GLN A 296 18.35 -16.48 3.25
N LYS A 297 17.37 -15.74 3.76
CA LYS A 297 17.25 -15.33 5.16
C LYS A 297 15.81 -15.62 5.62
N ALA A 298 15.60 -16.84 6.11
CA ALA A 298 14.26 -17.35 6.46
C ALA A 298 13.58 -16.61 7.62
N ASP A 299 14.33 -15.80 8.37
CA ASP A 299 13.87 -14.99 9.51
C ASP A 299 13.50 -13.55 9.14
N THR A 300 13.37 -13.23 7.84
CA THR A 300 12.89 -11.92 7.39
C THR A 300 11.40 -11.73 7.64
N SER A 301 10.99 -10.48 7.90
CA SER A 301 9.59 -10.08 7.85
C SER A 301 9.32 -9.18 6.64
N LEU A 302 8.06 -9.13 6.19
CA LEU A 302 7.64 -8.25 5.10
C LEU A 302 6.66 -7.19 5.61
N MET A 303 6.76 -5.98 5.07
CA MET A 303 5.83 -4.88 5.33
C MET A 303 5.31 -4.25 4.04
N TYR A 304 3.99 -4.06 4.00
CA TYR A 304 3.28 -3.40 2.92
C TYR A 304 2.25 -2.41 3.45
N MET A 305 2.04 -1.33 2.68
CA MET A 305 0.92 -0.40 2.89
C MET A 305 -0.11 -0.57 1.78
N CYS A 306 -1.25 -1.16 2.15
CA CYS A 306 -2.40 -1.30 1.27
C CYS A 306 -3.05 0.06 1.03
N THR A 307 -3.57 0.27 -0.18
CA THR A 307 -4.37 1.44 -0.50
C THR A 307 -5.81 1.25 -0.01
N PRO A 308 -6.50 2.26 0.51
CA PRO A 308 -7.90 2.11 0.89
C PRO A 308 -8.84 2.11 -0.33
N THR A 309 -8.31 2.41 -1.53
CA THR A 309 -9.05 2.47 -2.80
C THR A 309 -8.81 1.24 -3.69
N ASP A 310 -8.90 0.04 -3.11
CA ASP A 310 -8.88 -1.26 -3.83
C ASP A 310 -10.22 -2.00 -3.61
N VAL A 311 -10.31 -3.24 -4.10
CA VAL A 311 -11.36 -4.18 -3.73
C VAL A 311 -10.83 -5.12 -2.65
N TYR A 312 -11.56 -5.21 -1.55
CA TYR A 312 -11.23 -6.07 -0.41
C TYR A 312 -12.39 -7.00 -0.06
N ALA A 313 -12.04 -8.20 0.40
CA ALA A 313 -12.98 -8.98 1.19
C ALA A 313 -13.09 -8.30 2.57
N VAL A 314 -14.30 -8.26 3.12
CA VAL A 314 -14.57 -7.62 4.41
C VAL A 314 -15.45 -8.52 5.29
N PRO A 315 -15.38 -8.39 6.62
CA PRO A 315 -16.27 -9.13 7.50
C PRO A 315 -17.74 -8.76 7.28
N GLU A 316 -18.65 -9.67 7.63
CA GLU A 316 -20.12 -9.46 7.50
C GLU A 316 -20.59 -8.16 8.16
N GLU A 317 -20.03 -7.81 9.32
CA GLU A 317 -20.40 -6.60 10.08
C GLU A 317 -20.22 -5.30 9.27
N ILE A 318 -19.26 -5.26 8.34
CA ILE A 318 -19.04 -4.12 7.44
C ILE A 318 -20.21 -3.97 6.47
N ILE A 319 -20.69 -5.10 5.93
CA ILE A 319 -21.83 -5.12 5.03
C ILE A 319 -23.10 -4.70 5.77
N THR A 320 -23.33 -5.26 6.95
CA THR A 320 -24.47 -4.89 7.79
C THR A 320 -24.43 -3.41 8.14
N ALA A 321 -23.27 -2.87 8.52
CA ALA A 321 -23.12 -1.45 8.84
C ALA A 321 -23.37 -0.54 7.62
N SER A 322 -22.84 -0.91 6.44
CA SER A 322 -23.10 -0.17 5.18
C SER A 322 -24.58 -0.20 4.81
N GLU A 323 -25.27 -1.33 4.99
CA GLU A 323 -26.71 -1.47 4.72
C GLU A 323 -27.57 -0.66 5.71
N GLN A 324 -27.24 -0.70 7.00
CA GLN A 324 -27.88 0.15 8.01
C GLN A 324 -27.71 1.62 7.69
N LYS A 325 -26.50 2.03 7.28
CA LYS A 325 -26.24 3.42 6.85
C LYS A 325 -27.02 3.80 5.60
N PHE A 326 -27.17 2.88 4.64
CA PHE A 326 -27.96 3.12 3.44
C PHE A 326 -29.47 3.19 3.74
N SER A 327 -30.01 2.32 4.58
CA SER A 327 -31.44 2.30 4.92
C SER A 327 -31.82 3.43 5.89
N GLY A 328 -30.92 3.81 6.80
CA GLY A 328 -31.12 4.83 7.83
C GLY A 328 -31.03 6.29 7.38
N ARG A 329 -30.73 6.57 6.09
CA ARG A 329 -30.75 7.93 5.53
C ARG A 329 -32.14 8.57 5.66
N SER A 330 -32.19 9.88 5.87
CA SER A 330 -33.45 10.61 5.97
C SER A 330 -34.25 10.53 4.64
N LYS A 331 -35.58 10.60 4.70
CA LYS A 331 -36.44 10.56 3.50
C LYS A 331 -36.05 11.62 2.47
N THR A 332 -35.62 12.79 2.93
CA THR A 332 -35.11 13.89 2.09
C THR A 332 -33.83 13.49 1.36
N GLN A 333 -32.85 12.91 2.07
CA GLN A 333 -31.60 12.41 1.46
C GLN A 333 -31.86 11.29 0.45
N GLN A 334 -32.78 10.37 0.77
CA GLN A 334 -33.18 9.31 -0.15
C GLN A 334 -33.81 9.89 -1.43
N MET A 335 -34.70 10.87 -1.30
CA MET A 335 -35.31 11.56 -2.45
C MET A 335 -34.25 12.27 -3.32
N ILE A 336 -33.39 13.08 -2.71
CA ILE A 336 -32.35 13.84 -3.43
C ILE A 336 -31.40 12.89 -4.16
N SER A 337 -30.87 11.88 -3.47
CA SER A 337 -29.93 10.94 -4.08
C SER A 337 -30.58 10.10 -5.19
N LYS A 338 -31.85 9.70 -5.02
CA LYS A 338 -32.62 9.02 -6.07
C LYS A 338 -32.83 9.92 -7.29
N SER A 339 -33.21 11.18 -7.09
CA SER A 339 -33.39 12.13 -8.18
C SER A 339 -32.09 12.39 -8.94
N ILE A 340 -30.97 12.61 -8.24
CA ILE A 340 -29.65 12.80 -8.88
C ILE A 340 -29.21 11.51 -9.60
N SER A 341 -29.42 10.35 -8.99
CA SER A 341 -29.12 9.06 -9.62
C SER A 341 -29.92 8.89 -10.92
N THR A 342 -31.23 9.14 -10.90
CA THR A 342 -32.09 9.05 -12.10
C THR A 342 -31.69 10.05 -13.18
N LEU A 343 -31.49 11.33 -12.82
CA LEU A 343 -31.10 12.38 -13.78
C LEU A 343 -29.72 12.14 -14.40
N SER A 344 -28.81 11.49 -13.66
CA SER A 344 -27.48 11.14 -14.16
C SER A 344 -27.42 9.83 -14.93
N GLY A 345 -28.55 9.18 -15.22
CA GLY A 345 -28.56 7.86 -15.88
C GLY A 345 -27.96 6.76 -15.01
N GLN A 346 -28.18 6.84 -13.70
CA GLN A 346 -27.60 5.97 -12.66
C GLN A 346 -26.08 6.06 -12.56
N LEU A 347 -25.47 7.15 -13.00
CA LEU A 347 -24.02 7.35 -12.85
C LEU A 347 -23.63 7.55 -11.37
N PHE A 348 -24.46 8.28 -10.61
CA PHE A 348 -24.22 8.59 -9.20
C PHE A 348 -25.06 7.74 -8.24
N PHE A 349 -24.56 7.61 -7.01
CA PHE A 349 -25.28 7.05 -5.85
C PHE A 349 -25.80 5.63 -6.04
N LYS A 350 -25.04 4.77 -6.73
CA LYS A 350 -25.36 3.34 -6.77
C LYS A 350 -25.25 2.76 -5.36
N LYS A 351 -26.20 1.87 -5.01
CA LYS A 351 -26.15 1.10 -3.76
C LYS A 351 -24.82 0.34 -3.72
N ASN A 352 -24.18 0.29 -2.55
CA ASN A 352 -23.01 -0.55 -2.36
C ASN A 352 -23.40 -2.04 -2.47
N LEU A 353 -22.43 -2.92 -2.70
CA LEU A 353 -22.69 -4.36 -2.66
C LEU A 353 -22.99 -4.75 -1.22
N HIS A 354 -24.16 -5.33 -0.98
CA HIS A 354 -24.58 -5.84 0.33
C HIS A 354 -24.81 -7.36 0.31
N GLU A 355 -24.20 -8.03 -0.67
CA GLU A 355 -24.24 -9.49 -0.78
C GLU A 355 -23.09 -10.08 0.05
N LEU A 356 -23.42 -11.15 0.77
CA LEU A 356 -22.46 -12.01 1.42
C LEU A 356 -22.14 -13.19 0.51
N ILE A 357 -20.89 -13.62 0.52
CA ILE A 357 -20.39 -14.78 -0.21
C ILE A 357 -19.98 -15.81 0.84
N GLU A 358 -20.61 -16.98 0.79
CA GLU A 358 -20.24 -18.12 1.62
C GLU A 358 -18.86 -18.64 1.22
N SER A 359 -18.07 -18.98 2.23
CA SER A 359 -16.73 -19.54 2.10
C SER A 359 -16.71 -20.99 2.59
N ASP A 360 -15.70 -21.76 2.16
CA ASP A 360 -15.53 -23.16 2.55
C ASP A 360 -15.13 -23.36 4.03
N ASN A 361 -14.88 -22.29 4.78
CA ASN A 361 -14.74 -22.28 6.24
C ASN A 361 -16.06 -22.10 7.00
N THR A 362 -17.22 -22.19 6.34
CA THR A 362 -18.56 -21.97 6.93
C THR A 362 -18.85 -20.54 7.41
N LYS A 363 -17.93 -19.59 7.16
CA LYS A 363 -18.18 -18.17 7.35
C LYS A 363 -18.65 -17.52 6.05
N SER A 364 -19.15 -16.29 6.19
CA SER A 364 -19.58 -15.44 5.08
C SER A 364 -18.81 -14.13 5.10
N TYR A 365 -18.38 -13.69 3.92
CA TYR A 365 -17.65 -12.43 3.75
C TYR A 365 -18.30 -11.55 2.71
N GLY A 366 -18.16 -10.24 2.89
CA GLY A 366 -18.59 -9.24 1.93
C GLY A 366 -17.47 -8.77 1.00
N ILE A 367 -17.83 -7.87 0.08
CA ILE A 367 -16.87 -7.14 -0.75
C ILE A 367 -17.04 -5.64 -0.55
N ALA A 368 -15.98 -4.97 -0.11
CA ALA A 368 -15.86 -3.52 -0.20
C ALA A 368 -15.16 -3.15 -1.52
N ASP A 369 -15.93 -2.60 -2.47
CA ASP A 369 -15.43 -2.16 -3.76
C ASP A 369 -15.15 -0.65 -3.77
N CYS A 370 -13.92 -0.30 -3.40
CA CYS A 370 -13.45 1.08 -3.25
C CYS A 370 -12.53 1.52 -4.41
N LEU A 371 -12.48 0.76 -5.50
CA LEU A 371 -11.63 1.09 -6.66
C LEU A 371 -12.02 2.42 -7.29
N VAL A 372 -11.01 3.26 -7.52
CA VAL A 372 -11.13 4.55 -8.22
C VAL A 372 -10.62 4.41 -9.65
N ILE A 373 -11.49 4.56 -10.65
CA ILE A 373 -11.19 4.30 -12.06
C ILE A 373 -10.01 5.16 -12.54
N GLU A 374 -9.94 6.40 -12.05
CA GLU A 374 -8.96 7.42 -12.42
C GLU A 374 -7.52 7.08 -11.99
N GLN A 375 -7.34 6.22 -10.98
CA GLN A 375 -6.00 5.70 -10.63
C GLN A 375 -5.45 4.75 -11.70
N GLY A 376 -6.36 4.10 -12.44
CA GLY A 376 -6.04 3.27 -13.60
C GLY A 376 -5.55 1.84 -13.27
N PRO A 377 -5.55 0.96 -14.28
CA PRO A 377 -5.27 -0.47 -14.09
C PRO A 377 -3.84 -0.77 -13.65
N ASN A 378 -2.87 0.08 -14.00
CA ASN A 378 -1.48 -0.11 -13.59
C ASN A 378 -1.33 0.11 -12.06
N TYR A 379 -2.04 1.08 -11.49
CA TYR A 379 -2.03 1.30 -10.05
C TYR A 379 -2.66 0.12 -9.30
N ALA A 380 -3.82 -0.34 -9.76
CA ALA A 380 -4.48 -1.52 -9.19
C ALA A 380 -3.60 -2.78 -9.28
N LEU A 381 -2.96 -3.02 -10.42
CA LEU A 381 -2.05 -4.17 -10.58
C LEU A 381 -0.84 -4.09 -9.65
N ALA A 382 -0.21 -2.92 -9.52
CA ALA A 382 0.93 -2.71 -8.62
C ALA A 382 0.55 -3.04 -7.16
N LYS A 383 -0.62 -2.55 -6.70
CA LYS A 383 -1.14 -2.84 -5.36
C LYS A 383 -1.54 -4.30 -5.17
N ARG A 384 -2.10 -4.94 -6.20
CA ARG A 384 -2.44 -6.36 -6.16
C ARG A 384 -1.21 -7.26 -6.07
N ILE A 385 -0.11 -6.92 -6.74
CA ILE A 385 1.18 -7.64 -6.62
C ILE A 385 1.68 -7.60 -5.17
N GLN A 386 1.60 -6.44 -4.51
CA GLN A 386 1.97 -6.30 -3.09
C GLN A 386 1.09 -7.20 -2.18
N GLN A 387 -0.22 -7.19 -2.39
CA GLN A 387 -1.15 -8.06 -1.64
C GLN A 387 -0.87 -9.55 -1.90
N TRP A 388 -0.62 -9.94 -3.15
CA TRP A 388 -0.33 -11.33 -3.48
C TRP A 388 0.95 -11.83 -2.81
N ARG A 389 2.03 -11.03 -2.80
CA ARG A 389 3.25 -11.42 -2.08
C ARG A 389 2.99 -11.58 -0.59
N ALA A 390 2.28 -10.63 0.01
CA ALA A 390 1.92 -10.69 1.42
C ALA A 390 1.13 -11.96 1.76
N THR A 391 0.07 -12.27 0.99
CA THR A 391 -0.75 -13.47 1.18
C THR A 391 0.09 -14.74 1.02
N LEU A 392 0.91 -14.84 -0.03
CA LEU A 392 1.73 -16.01 -0.29
C LEU A 392 2.77 -16.22 0.81
N ALA A 393 3.56 -15.20 1.13
CA ALA A 393 4.58 -15.25 2.17
C ALA A 393 3.99 -15.63 3.54
N ARG A 394 2.82 -15.06 3.89
CA ARG A 394 2.13 -15.39 5.14
C ARG A 394 1.65 -16.85 5.19
N SER A 395 1.22 -17.40 4.05
CA SER A 395 0.83 -18.82 3.94
C SER A 395 2.03 -19.77 3.99
N GLU A 396 3.22 -19.28 3.63
CA GLU A 396 4.49 -20.01 3.69
C GLU A 396 5.19 -19.90 5.06
N GLY A 397 4.54 -19.29 6.05
CA GLY A 397 5.05 -19.18 7.41
C GLY A 397 5.97 -17.98 7.66
N GLN A 398 5.98 -16.99 6.77
CA GLN A 398 6.71 -15.74 6.99
C GLN A 398 5.85 -14.71 7.76
N ARG A 399 6.48 -13.89 8.60
CA ARG A 399 5.83 -12.75 9.25
C ARG A 399 5.55 -11.64 8.24
N VAL A 400 4.30 -11.17 8.21
CA VAL A 400 3.86 -10.16 7.23
C VAL A 400 2.97 -9.11 7.90
N SER A 401 3.47 -7.87 7.97
CA SER A 401 2.68 -6.69 8.35
C SER A 401 2.11 -6.05 7.08
N ILE A 402 0.85 -6.29 6.77
CA ILE A 402 0.15 -5.66 5.65
C ILE A 402 -1.10 -4.98 6.15
N ASN A 403 -1.05 -3.65 6.22
CA ASN A 403 -2.13 -2.86 6.79
C ASN A 403 -2.69 -1.89 5.75
N ILE A 404 -4.00 -1.66 5.82
CA ILE A 404 -4.67 -0.66 4.98
C ILE A 404 -4.36 0.72 5.54
N ALA A 405 -3.62 1.50 4.75
CA ALA A 405 -3.32 2.87 5.09
C ALA A 405 -4.53 3.77 4.81
N PRO A 406 -4.74 4.82 5.64
CA PRO A 406 -5.82 5.77 5.41
C PRO A 406 -5.68 6.51 4.09
N SER A 407 -6.81 7.04 3.62
CA SER A 407 -6.85 7.96 2.48
C SER A 407 -6.04 9.20 2.85
N THR A 408 -4.89 9.39 2.18
CA THR A 408 -3.90 10.41 2.57
C THR A 408 -3.78 11.51 1.52
N THR A 409 -3.76 12.78 1.94
CA THR A 409 -3.59 13.94 1.05
C THR A 409 -2.13 14.19 0.68
N THR A 410 -1.45 13.18 0.12
CA THR A 410 -0.06 13.28 -0.34
C THR A 410 0.06 14.19 -1.58
N HIS A 411 1.25 14.70 -1.85
CA HIS A 411 1.51 15.46 -3.08
C HIS A 411 1.15 14.66 -4.35
N SER A 412 1.41 13.35 -4.36
CA SER A 412 1.07 12.46 -5.48
C SER A 412 -0.43 12.36 -5.76
N VAL A 413 -1.27 12.54 -4.73
CA VAL A 413 -2.74 12.58 -4.86
C VAL A 413 -3.21 14.01 -5.19
N THR A 414 -2.73 15.01 -4.45
CA THR A 414 -3.23 16.40 -4.56
C THR A 414 -2.80 17.09 -5.86
N LYS A 415 -1.78 16.58 -6.56
CA LYS A 415 -1.40 17.10 -7.89
C LYS A 415 -2.46 16.83 -8.96
N ASN A 416 -3.33 15.83 -8.76
CA ASN A 416 -4.47 15.60 -9.64
C ASN A 416 -5.67 16.43 -9.11
N PRO A 417 -6.15 17.43 -9.86
CA PRO A 417 -7.21 18.32 -9.39
C PRO A 417 -8.52 17.60 -9.02
N LEU A 418 -8.86 16.54 -9.75
CA LEU A 418 -10.08 15.78 -9.51
C LEU A 418 -9.99 14.98 -8.21
N LEU A 419 -8.85 14.33 -7.97
CA LEU A 419 -8.62 13.62 -6.70
C LEU A 419 -8.56 14.61 -5.54
N LYS A 420 -7.83 15.73 -5.66
CA LYS A 420 -7.81 16.77 -4.63
C LYS A 420 -9.22 17.24 -4.24
N ALA A 421 -10.06 17.53 -5.24
CA ALA A 421 -11.44 17.95 -4.99
C ALA A 421 -12.28 16.83 -4.35
N ALA A 422 -12.09 15.57 -4.76
CA ALA A 422 -12.76 14.42 -4.16
C ALA A 422 -12.41 14.27 -2.67
N PHE A 423 -11.15 14.44 -2.31
CA PHE A 423 -10.68 14.42 -0.92
C PHE A 423 -11.25 15.59 -0.11
N ASN A 424 -11.29 16.80 -0.68
CA ASN A 424 -11.93 17.96 -0.02
C ASN A 424 -13.43 17.74 0.25
N GLY A 425 -14.12 17.00 -0.63
CA GLY A 425 -15.53 16.65 -0.48
C GLY A 425 -15.79 15.35 0.27
N ALA A 426 -14.77 14.60 0.67
CA ALA A 426 -14.91 13.22 1.18
C ALA A 426 -15.75 13.16 2.47
N SER A 427 -15.66 14.18 3.32
CA SER A 427 -16.47 14.29 4.54
C SER A 427 -17.98 14.36 4.29
N LEU A 428 -18.43 14.67 3.07
CA LEU A 428 -19.85 14.60 2.69
C LEU A 428 -20.38 13.16 2.74
N PHE A 429 -19.48 12.19 2.64
CA PHE A 429 -19.79 10.75 2.65
C PHE A 429 -19.20 10.05 3.87
N ASP A 430 -18.89 10.82 4.93
CA ASP A 430 -18.26 10.35 6.17
C ASP A 430 -16.92 9.62 5.93
N VAL A 431 -16.17 10.08 4.95
CA VAL A 431 -14.81 9.60 4.68
C VAL A 431 -13.81 10.60 5.24
N GLU A 432 -12.93 10.14 6.13
CA GLU A 432 -11.85 10.94 6.73
C GLU A 432 -10.61 10.86 5.83
N ALA A 433 -10.11 12.03 5.44
CA ALA A 433 -8.84 12.20 4.74
C ALA A 433 -7.76 12.62 5.73
N PHE A 434 -6.68 11.85 5.79
CA PHE A 434 -5.56 12.05 6.71
C PHE A 434 -4.44 12.86 6.05
N LYS A 435 -3.71 13.62 6.87
CA LYS A 435 -2.46 14.26 6.43
C LYS A 435 -1.33 13.22 6.41
N PRO A 436 -0.31 13.37 5.54
CA PRO A 436 0.82 12.45 5.50
C PRO A 436 1.47 12.19 6.86
N GLU A 437 1.63 13.23 7.69
CA GLU A 437 2.28 13.07 8.99
C GLU A 437 1.46 12.20 9.96
N THR A 438 0.13 12.27 9.88
CA THR A 438 -0.77 11.40 10.64
C THR A 438 -0.66 9.95 10.15
N THR A 439 -0.71 9.75 8.84
CA THR A 439 -0.57 8.42 8.22
C THR A 439 0.77 7.79 8.59
N ASN A 440 1.86 8.54 8.50
CA ASN A 440 3.21 8.04 8.82
C ASN A 440 3.29 7.57 10.28
N ALA A 441 2.71 8.33 11.20
CA ALA A 441 2.70 7.99 12.63
C ALA A 441 1.92 6.72 12.92
N ILE A 442 0.73 6.58 12.33
CA ILE A 442 -0.14 5.42 12.52
C ILE A 442 0.46 4.18 11.87
N MET A 443 0.90 4.27 10.60
CA MET A 443 1.41 3.12 9.86
C MET A 443 2.76 2.64 10.38
N ALA A 444 3.62 3.54 10.87
CA ALA A 444 4.84 3.15 11.56
C ALA A 444 4.52 2.38 12.85
N ALA A 445 3.60 2.87 13.68
CA ALA A 445 3.19 2.21 14.91
C ALA A 445 2.55 0.84 14.66
N LEU A 446 1.69 0.69 13.65
CA LEU A 446 1.14 -0.61 13.28
C LEU A 446 2.22 -1.62 12.86
N TRP A 447 3.24 -1.18 12.13
CA TRP A 447 4.34 -2.08 11.80
C TRP A 447 5.07 -2.55 13.07
N ILE A 448 5.30 -1.65 14.04
CA ILE A 448 5.94 -2.02 15.30
C ILE A 448 5.05 -2.96 16.12
N HIS A 449 3.76 -2.69 16.22
CA HIS A 449 2.77 -3.60 16.80
C HIS A 449 2.90 -4.99 16.20
N ASP A 450 2.88 -5.11 14.87
CA ASP A 450 2.93 -6.40 14.17
C ASP A 450 4.25 -7.16 14.35
N LEU A 451 5.35 -6.45 14.62
CA LEU A 451 6.64 -7.06 14.92
C LEU A 451 6.78 -7.49 16.38
N ARG A 452 6.14 -6.78 17.30
CA ARG A 452 6.32 -6.93 18.76
C ARG A 452 5.22 -7.72 19.44
N ASN A 453 3.99 -7.64 18.96
CA ASN A 453 2.85 -8.33 19.54
C ASN A 453 2.78 -9.79 19.05
N PRO A 454 2.98 -10.80 19.93
CA PRO A 454 2.88 -12.20 19.56
C PRO A 454 1.50 -12.61 19.04
N GLU A 455 0.44 -11.91 19.47
CA GLU A 455 -0.96 -12.16 19.10
C GLU A 455 -1.37 -11.47 17.78
N SER A 456 -0.48 -10.65 17.18
CA SER A 456 -0.80 -10.02 15.89
C SER A 456 -0.98 -11.08 14.80
N VAL A 457 -1.96 -10.87 13.92
CA VAL A 457 -2.17 -11.71 12.72
C VAL A 457 -0.96 -11.73 11.78
N ALA A 458 -0.07 -10.74 11.89
CA ALA A 458 1.19 -10.72 11.17
C ALA A 458 2.10 -11.89 11.56
N ASN A 459 2.02 -12.37 12.80
CA ASN A 459 2.78 -13.52 13.28
C ASN A 459 2.24 -14.82 12.64
N PRO A 460 3.07 -15.60 11.91
CA PRO A 460 2.63 -16.78 11.18
C PRO A 460 2.01 -17.88 12.04
N GLU A 461 2.38 -17.93 13.32
CA GLU A 461 1.89 -18.90 14.31
C GLU A 461 0.40 -18.71 14.65
N ASN A 462 -0.13 -17.50 14.48
CA ASN A 462 -1.55 -17.24 14.68
C ASN A 462 -2.34 -17.71 13.46
N LYS A 463 -3.30 -18.60 13.66
CA LYS A 463 -4.09 -19.15 12.56
C LYS A 463 -5.13 -18.12 12.09
N LEU A 464 -5.18 -17.89 10.78
CA LEU A 464 -6.29 -17.18 10.13
C LEU A 464 -7.38 -18.18 9.76
N GLU A 465 -8.64 -17.78 9.92
CA GLU A 465 -9.79 -18.59 9.46
C GLU A 465 -9.94 -18.50 7.94
N HIS A 466 -9.43 -17.42 7.33
CA HIS A 466 -9.32 -17.27 5.88
C HIS A 466 -8.11 -16.40 5.51
N PRO A 467 -7.32 -16.71 4.45
CA PRO A 467 -6.13 -15.91 4.11
C PRO A 467 -6.40 -14.43 3.82
N LEU A 468 -7.61 -14.08 3.35
CA LEU A 468 -8.01 -12.69 3.12
C LEU A 468 -8.25 -11.89 4.41
N GLU A 469 -8.43 -12.54 5.57
CA GLU A 469 -8.54 -11.86 6.86
C GLU A 469 -7.26 -11.08 7.21
N LEU A 470 -6.10 -11.47 6.65
CA LEU A 470 -4.82 -10.78 6.84
C LEU A 470 -4.90 -9.28 6.57
N MET A 471 -5.69 -8.86 5.57
CA MET A 471 -5.88 -7.44 5.21
C MET A 471 -7.12 -6.81 5.85
N MET A 472 -8.00 -7.62 6.47
CA MET A 472 -9.18 -7.12 7.19
C MET A 472 -8.79 -6.62 8.58
N HIS A 473 -7.87 -7.34 9.25
CA HIS A 473 -7.33 -6.94 10.54
C HIS A 473 -6.45 -5.69 10.40
N GLY A 474 -6.53 -4.79 11.38
CA GLY A 474 -5.73 -3.57 11.41
C GLY A 474 -6.13 -2.52 10.36
N ALA A 475 -7.31 -2.66 9.73
CA ALA A 475 -7.73 -1.78 8.64
C ALA A 475 -8.08 -0.35 9.09
N ASN A 476 -7.42 0.64 8.49
CA ASN A 476 -7.86 2.04 8.49
C ASN A 476 -8.20 2.45 7.05
N HIS A 477 -9.47 2.27 6.68
CA HIS A 477 -9.97 2.64 5.37
C HIS A 477 -10.56 4.07 5.34
N GLY A 478 -10.38 4.85 6.40
CA GLY A 478 -10.90 6.21 6.50
C GLY A 478 -12.43 6.31 6.38
N GLY A 479 -13.18 5.25 6.73
CA GLY A 479 -14.64 5.18 6.53
C GLY A 479 -15.12 4.61 5.19
N LEU A 480 -14.23 4.43 4.20
CA LEU A 480 -14.61 3.98 2.84
C LEU A 480 -15.34 2.64 2.77
N TRP A 481 -15.12 1.71 3.69
CA TRP A 481 -15.82 0.43 3.68
C TRP A 481 -17.26 0.52 4.20
N ARG A 482 -17.51 1.46 5.12
CA ARG A 482 -18.79 1.63 5.83
C ARG A 482 -19.71 2.67 5.19
N VAL A 483 -19.35 3.24 4.03
CA VAL A 483 -20.20 4.20 3.32
C VAL A 483 -21.47 3.55 2.77
N ALA A 484 -22.54 4.35 2.60
CA ALA A 484 -23.83 3.87 2.10
C ALA A 484 -23.82 3.54 0.59
N TYR A 485 -22.98 4.23 -0.18
CA TYR A 485 -22.98 4.15 -1.64
C TYR A 485 -21.69 3.53 -2.15
N LEU A 486 -21.76 2.90 -3.32
CA LEU A 486 -20.57 2.46 -4.03
C LEU A 486 -19.61 3.65 -4.25
N ALA A 487 -18.39 3.56 -3.71
CA ALA A 487 -17.47 4.69 -3.57
C ALA A 487 -17.24 5.45 -4.89
N ARG A 488 -16.97 4.73 -5.99
CA ARG A 488 -16.77 5.34 -7.33
C ARG A 488 -17.97 6.08 -7.92
N THR A 489 -19.15 5.93 -7.34
CA THR A 489 -20.38 6.65 -7.74
C THR A 489 -20.74 7.78 -6.78
N ALA A 490 -20.02 7.91 -5.67
CA ALA A 490 -20.18 9.00 -4.71
C ALA A 490 -19.00 9.99 -4.79
N LEU A 491 -17.77 9.51 -4.94
CA LEU A 491 -16.56 10.32 -4.96
C LEU A 491 -16.50 11.37 -6.09
N PRO A 492 -16.97 11.12 -7.34
CA PRO A 492 -16.96 12.18 -8.34
C PRO A 492 -18.01 13.27 -8.04
N PHE A 493 -19.09 12.94 -7.31
CA PHE A 493 -20.00 13.96 -6.78
C PHE A 493 -19.34 14.75 -5.64
N ALA A 494 -18.58 14.07 -4.76
CA ALA A 494 -17.76 14.72 -3.74
C ALA A 494 -16.78 15.71 -4.38
N ALA A 495 -16.18 15.35 -5.52
CA ALA A 495 -15.27 16.23 -6.26
C ALA A 495 -15.97 17.46 -6.83
N LEU A 496 -17.17 17.31 -7.41
CA LEU A 496 -17.98 18.45 -7.87
C LEU A 496 -18.31 19.39 -6.71
N TYR A 497 -18.69 18.83 -5.56
CA TYR A 497 -18.96 19.59 -4.34
C TYR A 497 -17.69 20.31 -3.83
N GLY A 498 -16.57 19.59 -3.71
CA GLY A 498 -15.30 20.16 -3.24
C GLY A 498 -14.82 21.30 -4.13
N PHE A 499 -14.95 21.17 -5.45
CA PHE A 499 -14.63 22.23 -6.39
C PHE A 499 -15.53 23.47 -6.22
N ALA A 500 -16.82 23.25 -5.96
CA ALA A 500 -17.75 24.34 -5.70
C ALA A 500 -17.46 25.02 -4.35
N ALA A 501 -17.16 24.26 -3.31
CA ALA A 501 -16.84 24.76 -1.97
C ALA A 501 -15.50 25.52 -1.91
N ASP A 502 -14.51 25.09 -2.68
CA ASP A 502 -13.21 25.78 -2.80
C ASP A 502 -13.36 27.15 -3.52
N LYS A 503 -14.34 27.28 -4.41
CA LYS A 503 -14.54 28.50 -5.23
C LYS A 503 -15.68 29.41 -4.75
N LEU A 504 -16.60 28.89 -3.95
CA LEU A 504 -17.77 29.59 -3.44
C LEU A 504 -17.94 29.25 -1.95
N PRO A 505 -18.21 30.22 -1.06
CA PRO A 505 -18.39 29.97 0.37
C PRO A 505 -19.76 29.31 0.66
N LEU A 506 -19.94 28.07 0.18
CA LEU A 506 -21.19 27.30 0.22
C LEU A 506 -21.49 26.69 1.59
N ASN A 507 -20.59 26.84 2.56
CA ASN A 507 -20.76 26.36 3.94
C ASN A 507 -22.05 26.88 4.62
N LYS A 508 -22.61 28.00 4.14
CA LYS A 508 -23.86 28.57 4.65
C LYS A 508 -25.14 28.01 4.02
N VAL A 509 -25.07 27.42 2.82
CA VAL A 509 -26.29 27.01 2.08
C VAL A 509 -26.76 25.62 2.50
N PHE A 510 -25.85 24.74 2.92
CA PHE A 510 -26.17 23.34 3.20
C PHE A 510 -25.98 22.90 4.66
N ALA A 511 -25.73 23.83 5.59
CA ALA A 511 -25.91 23.57 7.03
C ALA A 511 -27.36 23.09 7.36
N LEU A 512 -28.30 23.36 6.46
CA LEU A 512 -29.67 22.83 6.47
C LEU A 512 -29.81 21.35 6.05
N LEU A 513 -28.79 20.74 5.44
CA LEU A 513 -28.79 19.30 5.05
C LEU A 513 -28.11 18.38 6.08
N LYS A 514 -27.47 18.96 7.10
CA LYS A 514 -26.80 18.22 8.20
C LYS A 514 -27.72 17.94 9.40
N LYS A 515 -29.03 18.14 9.28
CA LYS A 515 -30.03 17.72 10.27
C LYS A 515 -30.96 16.66 9.72
#